data_AF-A0A8B8HM11-F1
#
_entry.id   AF-A0A8B8HM11-F1
#
_cell.length_a   1.000
_cell.length_b   1.000
_cell.length_c   1.000
_cell.angle_alpha   90.00
_cell.angle_beta   90.00
_cell.angle_gamma   90.00
#
_symmetry.space_group_name_H-M   'P 1'
#
loop_
_entity.id
_entity.type
_entity.pdbx_description
1 polymer ?
#
loop_
_entity_poly.entity_id
_entity_poly.type
_entity_poly.pdbx_seq_one_letter_code
_entity_poly.pdbx_strand_id
1 'polypeptide(L)'
;MFRKVVFGSGLVALVPVVKAATPIRSSNDPALPPPMKPSDLPIYEAPHADYGEYIQSKANEKKSSYLRSVLLSPVQAVREQVQIGCAHTEQLTNTLKDNYSELHDRSEWIIQYLREEENKEMRYGAVAMGGLTGFIFGLRGGLIRKIFYAGLGTMGMGYICFPEETKQFTKDNGAFMKQYINIAYNFFYGVKPGDPQLEVKFPELSFPKDFSEFLDMTVSLASSVKQAVMPPPSKEEDTKLTKQKD
;
A
#
# COMPACT_ATOMS: atom_id res chain seq x y z
N MET A 1 14.06 25.38 -2.04
CA MET A 1 13.43 26.64 -1.62
C MET A 1 12.20 26.27 -0.78
N PHE A 2 12.35 26.18 0.55
CA PHE A 2 11.30 25.70 1.46
C PHE A 2 10.45 26.88 1.94
N ARG A 3 9.15 26.88 1.62
CA ARG A 3 8.20 27.89 2.14
C ARG A 3 7.65 27.41 3.49
N LYS A 4 7.94 28.17 4.54
CA LYS A 4 7.34 28.02 5.87
C LYS A 4 5.93 28.61 5.85
N VAL A 5 4.93 27.85 6.27
CA VAL A 5 3.59 28.35 6.56
C VAL A 5 3.46 28.48 8.07
N VAL A 6 3.25 29.71 8.52
CA VAL A 6 3.07 30.08 9.93
C VAL A 6 1.62 29.76 10.31
N PHE A 7 1.42 28.85 11.25
CA PHE A 7 0.13 28.67 11.91
C PHE A 7 -0.05 29.81 12.92
N GLY A 8 -0.84 30.82 12.53
CA GLY A 8 -1.26 31.89 13.42
C GLY A 8 -2.27 31.37 14.44
N SER A 9 -1.84 31.32 15.70
CA SER A 9 -2.70 31.16 16.87
C SER A 9 -3.65 32.35 16.98
N GLY A 10 -4.96 32.08 16.95
CA GLY A 10 -6.00 33.09 17.08
C GLY A 10 -7.30 32.44 17.54
N LEU A 11 -7.31 31.89 18.76
CA LEU A 11 -8.54 31.48 19.44
C LEU A 11 -9.32 32.73 19.85
N VAL A 12 -10.11 33.29 18.92
CA VAL A 12 -11.16 34.25 19.25
C VAL A 12 -12.32 33.46 19.86
N ALA A 13 -12.49 33.56 21.17
CA ALA A 13 -13.64 33.02 21.88
C ALA A 13 -14.91 33.72 21.39
N LEU A 14 -15.67 33.02 20.53
CA LEU A 14 -17.03 33.38 20.13
C LEU A 14 -17.96 33.13 21.31
N VAL A 15 -18.14 34.13 22.18
CA VAL A 15 -19.20 34.13 23.19
C VAL A 15 -20.47 34.67 22.52
N PRO A 16 -21.51 33.86 22.27
CA PRO A 16 -22.74 34.35 21.69
C PRO A 16 -23.47 35.22 22.72
N VAL A 17 -23.64 36.50 22.41
CA VAL A 17 -24.53 37.39 23.16
C VAL A 17 -25.95 37.13 22.70
N VAL A 18 -26.75 36.47 23.55
CA VAL A 18 -28.17 36.22 23.29
C VAL A 18 -28.99 37.41 23.80
N LYS A 19 -29.55 38.20 22.88
CA LYS A 19 -30.64 39.13 23.20
C LYS A 19 -31.94 38.34 23.31
N ALA A 20 -32.54 38.32 24.49
CA ALA A 20 -33.87 37.75 24.69
C ALA A 20 -34.92 38.62 23.98
N ALA A 21 -35.47 38.11 22.88
CA ALA A 21 -36.64 38.70 22.25
C ALA A 21 -37.89 38.39 23.08
N THR A 22 -38.80 39.35 23.21
CA THR A 22 -40.15 39.10 23.73
C THR A 22 -40.85 38.07 22.85
N PRO A 23 -41.52 37.04 23.42
CA PRO A 23 -42.13 36.00 22.62
C PRO A 23 -43.23 36.60 21.74
N ILE A 24 -43.02 36.53 20.43
CA ILE A 24 -44.06 36.81 19.43
C ILE A 24 -45.03 35.64 19.51
N ARG A 25 -46.31 35.92 19.84
CA ARG A 25 -47.38 34.92 19.77
C ARG A 25 -47.49 34.46 18.32
N SER A 26 -47.09 33.23 18.03
CA SER A 26 -47.37 32.56 16.76
C SER A 26 -48.88 32.38 16.63
N SER A 27 -49.43 32.81 15.50
CA SER A 27 -50.87 32.87 15.21
C SER A 27 -51.59 31.52 15.16
N ASN A 28 -50.91 30.39 15.45
CA ASN A 28 -51.42 29.03 15.30
C ASN A 28 -51.55 28.27 16.64
N ASP A 29 -51.35 28.93 17.79
CA ASP A 29 -51.52 28.28 19.09
C ASP A 29 -53.03 28.08 19.39
N PRO A 30 -53.50 26.86 19.74
CA PRO A 30 -54.90 26.63 20.08
C PRO A 30 -55.32 27.49 21.26
N ALA A 31 -56.47 28.15 21.14
CA ALA A 31 -57.01 28.98 22.21
C ALA A 31 -57.38 28.13 23.42
N LEU A 32 -57.20 28.66 24.62
CA LEU A 32 -57.63 27.98 25.85
C LEU A 32 -59.14 27.75 25.77
N PRO A 33 -59.62 26.49 25.77
CA PRO A 33 -61.04 26.21 25.70
C PRO A 33 -61.76 26.74 26.95
N PRO A 34 -63.01 27.24 26.82
CA PRO A 34 -63.77 27.77 27.94
C PRO A 34 -64.07 26.67 28.97
N PRO A 35 -64.19 27.01 30.27
CA PRO A 35 -64.51 26.03 31.30
C PRO A 35 -65.93 25.46 31.11
N MET A 36 -66.07 24.13 31.05
CA MET A 36 -67.36 23.43 30.89
C MET A 36 -67.51 22.28 31.90
N LYS A 37 -68.76 21.85 32.16
CA LYS A 37 -69.06 20.71 33.04
C LYS A 37 -68.78 19.39 32.31
N PRO A 38 -68.51 18.28 33.02
CA PRO A 38 -68.31 16.96 32.40
C PRO A 38 -69.48 16.49 31.53
N SER A 39 -70.71 16.90 31.85
CA SER A 39 -71.92 16.58 31.08
C SER A 39 -72.02 17.31 29.74
N ASP A 40 -71.29 18.42 29.59
CA ASP A 40 -71.40 19.34 28.46
C ASP A 40 -70.25 19.14 27.48
N LEU A 41 -69.51 18.03 27.61
CA LEU A 41 -68.41 17.70 26.71
C LEU A 41 -68.95 17.30 25.33
N PRO A 42 -68.39 17.85 24.24
CA PRO A 42 -68.70 17.37 22.91
C PRO A 42 -68.28 15.90 22.77
N ILE A 43 -69.14 15.09 22.14
CA ILE A 43 -68.89 13.65 21.96
C ILE A 43 -67.88 13.38 20.84
N TYR A 44 -67.82 14.27 19.84
CA TYR A 44 -66.98 14.09 18.65
C TYR A 44 -65.79 15.04 18.57
N GLU A 45 -65.75 16.08 19.40
CA GLU A 45 -64.64 17.03 19.47
C GLU A 45 -64.10 17.05 20.90
N ALA A 46 -62.78 17.06 21.06
CA ALA A 46 -62.15 17.06 22.39
C ALA A 46 -61.21 18.27 22.59
N PRO A 47 -61.72 19.53 22.56
CA PRO A 47 -60.88 20.73 22.64
C PRO A 47 -59.97 20.77 23.88
N HIS A 48 -60.43 20.22 25.01
CA HIS A 48 -59.66 20.14 26.25
C HIS A 48 -58.55 19.07 26.22
N ALA A 49 -58.76 17.97 25.48
CA ALA A 49 -57.73 16.96 25.29
C ALA A 49 -56.64 17.47 24.35
N ASP A 50 -57.04 18.05 23.21
CA ASP A 50 -56.13 18.64 22.23
C ASP A 50 -55.28 19.75 22.84
N TYR A 51 -55.89 20.60 23.69
CA TYR A 51 -55.17 21.63 24.43
C TYR A 51 -54.21 21.03 25.48
N GLY A 52 -54.61 19.95 26.15
CA GLY A 52 -53.75 19.22 27.09
C GLY A 52 -52.50 18.63 26.42
N GLU A 53 -52.68 18.00 25.25
CA GLU A 53 -51.59 17.47 24.42
C GLU A 53 -50.67 18.59 23.92
N TYR A 54 -51.23 19.73 23.53
CA TYR A 54 -50.47 20.93 23.16
C TYR A 54 -49.62 21.46 24.33
N ILE A 55 -50.16 21.53 25.55
CA ILE A 55 -49.39 21.94 26.73
C ILE A 55 -48.28 20.93 27.05
N GLN A 56 -48.57 19.63 26.93
CA GLN A 56 -47.59 18.58 27.17
C GLN A 56 -46.46 18.59 26.14
N SER A 57 -46.77 18.77 24.86
CA SER A 57 -45.77 18.87 23.79
C SER A 57 -44.88 20.10 23.98
N LYS A 58 -45.46 21.26 24.32
CA LYS A 58 -44.74 22.50 24.64
C LYS A 58 -43.87 22.36 25.90
N ALA A 59 -44.32 21.60 26.90
CA ALA A 59 -43.53 21.29 28.09
C ALA A 59 -42.33 20.38 27.77
N ASN A 60 -42.52 19.40 26.89
CA ASN A 60 -41.45 18.50 26.45
C ASN A 60 -40.42 19.21 25.55
N GLU A 61 -40.87 20.13 24.69
CA GLU A 61 -40.00 21.01 23.90
C GLU A 61 -39.10 21.87 24.81
N LYS A 62 -39.68 22.47 25.86
CA LYS A 62 -38.93 23.26 26.86
C LYS A 62 -38.02 22.44 27.77
N LYS A 63 -38.28 21.13 27.94
CA LYS A 63 -37.40 20.21 28.70
C LYS A 63 -36.11 19.89 27.96
N SER A 64 -36.00 20.22 26.67
CA SER A 64 -34.70 20.22 26.01
C SER A 64 -33.82 21.29 26.67
N SER A 65 -32.90 20.85 27.53
CA SER A 65 -31.94 21.74 28.18
C SER A 65 -31.28 22.62 27.11
N TYR A 66 -31.13 23.92 27.37
CA TYR A 66 -30.44 24.85 26.46
C TYR A 66 -29.06 24.32 26.03
N LEU A 67 -28.39 23.61 26.93
CA LEU A 67 -27.12 22.94 26.62
C LEU A 67 -27.29 21.82 25.60
N ARG A 68 -28.41 21.10 25.62
CA ARG A 68 -28.72 20.05 24.65
C ARG A 68 -28.90 20.63 23.25
N SER A 69 -29.69 21.68 23.07
CA SER A 69 -29.89 22.26 21.73
C SER A 69 -28.61 22.87 21.15
N VAL A 70 -27.77 23.52 21.98
CA VAL A 70 -26.48 24.08 21.55
C VAL A 70 -25.45 23.00 21.24
N LEU A 71 -25.40 21.90 22.00
CA LEU A 71 -24.42 20.82 21.80
C LEU A 71 -24.82 19.80 20.74
N LEU A 72 -26.11 19.67 20.41
CA LEU A 72 -26.58 18.69 19.43
C LEU A 72 -26.01 18.96 18.04
N SER A 73 -26.00 20.22 17.58
CA SER A 73 -25.50 20.57 16.24
C SER A 73 -24.03 20.20 16.01
N PRO A 74 -23.07 20.58 16.88
CA PRO A 74 -21.67 20.21 16.67
C PRO A 74 -21.42 18.71 16.84
N VAL A 75 -22.08 18.05 17.80
CA VAL A 75 -21.93 16.60 17.99
C VAL A 75 -22.49 15.82 16.81
N GLN A 76 -23.62 16.27 16.25
CA GLN A 76 -24.20 15.68 15.06
C GLN A 76 -23.28 15.87 13.84
N ALA A 77 -22.74 17.06 13.64
CA ALA A 77 -21.80 17.33 12.54
C ALA A 77 -20.54 16.44 12.61
N VAL A 78 -19.96 16.28 13.82
CA VAL A 78 -18.81 15.38 14.01
C VAL A 78 -19.19 13.93 13.77
N ARG A 79 -20.35 13.49 14.28
CA ARG A 79 -20.84 12.11 14.05
C ARG A 79 -21.03 11.83 12.56
N GLU A 80 -21.66 12.74 11.83
CA GLU A 80 -21.88 12.59 10.39
C GLU A 80 -20.55 12.52 9.63
N GLN A 81 -19.58 13.38 9.96
CA GLN A 81 -18.25 13.32 9.34
C GLN A 81 -17.51 12.01 9.61
N VAL A 82 -17.59 11.48 10.83
CA VAL A 82 -16.98 10.19 11.18
C VAL A 82 -17.70 9.05 10.46
N GLN A 83 -19.03 9.05 10.41
CA GLN A 83 -19.80 8.02 9.71
C GLN A 83 -19.51 8.03 8.21
N ILE A 84 -19.45 9.21 7.59
CA ILE A 84 -19.07 9.38 6.18
C ILE A 84 -17.64 8.87 5.95
N GLY A 85 -16.70 9.24 6.81
CA GLY A 85 -15.31 8.77 6.75
C GLY A 85 -15.20 7.25 6.83
N CYS A 86 -15.83 6.63 7.84
CA CYS A 86 -15.86 5.18 7.99
C CYS A 86 -16.52 4.49 6.79
N ALA A 87 -17.69 4.97 6.34
CA ALA A 87 -18.39 4.40 5.20
C ALA A 87 -17.55 4.46 3.92
N HIS A 88 -16.86 5.57 3.66
CA HIS A 88 -15.96 5.68 2.50
C HIS A 88 -14.76 4.72 2.60
N THR A 89 -14.18 4.54 3.80
CA THR A 89 -13.09 3.57 3.97
C THR A 89 -13.57 2.15 3.74
N GLU A 90 -14.74 1.77 4.27
CA GLU A 90 -15.30 0.44 4.08
C GLU A 90 -15.60 0.16 2.60
N GLN A 91 -16.22 1.13 1.90
CA GLN A 91 -16.48 1.03 0.47
C GLN A 91 -15.19 0.84 -0.34
N LEU A 92 -14.16 1.66 -0.09
CA LEU A 92 -12.87 1.52 -0.77
C LEU A 92 -12.21 0.18 -0.48
N THR A 93 -12.24 -0.29 0.78
CA THR A 93 -11.67 -1.59 1.13
C THR A 93 -12.38 -2.75 0.45
N ASN A 94 -13.72 -2.70 0.37
CA ASN A 94 -14.51 -3.73 -0.30
C ASN A 94 -14.26 -3.72 -1.81
N THR A 95 -14.28 -2.55 -2.45
CA THR A 95 -13.96 -2.44 -3.89
C THR A 95 -12.54 -2.92 -4.21
N LEU A 96 -11.56 -2.58 -3.38
CA LEU A 96 -10.18 -3.06 -3.56
C LEU A 96 -10.09 -4.58 -3.39
N LYS A 97 -10.79 -5.14 -2.40
CA LYS A 97 -10.82 -6.58 -2.15
C LYS A 97 -11.47 -7.33 -3.30
N ASP A 98 -12.61 -6.85 -3.78
CA ASP A 98 -13.37 -7.47 -4.88
C ASP A 98 -12.56 -7.45 -6.17
N ASN A 99 -12.00 -6.28 -6.52
CA ASN A 99 -11.12 -6.13 -7.68
C ASN A 99 -9.87 -7.01 -7.54
N TYR A 100 -9.29 -7.12 -6.34
CA TYR A 100 -8.12 -7.95 -6.11
C TYR A 100 -8.42 -9.43 -6.34
N SER A 101 -9.52 -9.96 -5.79
CA SER A 101 -9.95 -11.34 -6.04
C SER A 101 -10.25 -11.57 -7.52
N GLU A 102 -10.98 -10.66 -8.17
CA GLU A 102 -11.33 -10.79 -9.58
C GLU A 102 -10.09 -10.78 -10.48
N LEU A 103 -9.12 -9.92 -10.20
CA LEU A 103 -7.85 -9.87 -10.92
C LEU A 103 -7.02 -11.13 -10.68
N HIS A 104 -7.01 -11.63 -9.44
CA HIS A 104 -6.32 -12.86 -9.11
C HIS A 104 -6.90 -14.04 -9.89
N ASP A 105 -8.21 -14.23 -9.83
CA ASP A 105 -8.92 -15.32 -10.51
C ASP A 105 -8.74 -15.24 -12.04
N ARG A 106 -8.83 -14.04 -12.62
CA ARG A 106 -8.56 -13.81 -14.04
C ARG A 106 -7.12 -14.13 -14.41
N SER A 107 -6.17 -13.73 -13.58
CA SER A 107 -4.74 -13.99 -13.83
C SER A 107 -4.42 -15.47 -13.77
N GLU A 108 -5.02 -16.21 -12.82
CA GLU A 108 -4.86 -17.65 -12.69
C GLU A 108 -5.42 -18.37 -13.91
N TRP A 109 -6.61 -17.99 -14.37
CA TRP A 109 -7.21 -18.54 -15.59
C TRP A 109 -6.33 -18.29 -16.82
N ILE A 110 -5.78 -17.08 -17.00
CA ILE A 110 -4.88 -16.77 -18.12
C ILE A 110 -3.61 -17.62 -18.05
N ILE A 111 -3.01 -17.76 -16.86
CA ILE A 111 -1.81 -18.58 -16.66
C ILE A 111 -2.10 -20.04 -17.00
N GLN A 112 -3.26 -20.56 -16.55
CA GLN A 112 -3.69 -21.92 -16.85
C GLN A 112 -3.91 -22.11 -18.36
N TYR A 113 -4.59 -21.17 -19.03
CA TYR A 113 -4.82 -21.19 -20.48
C TYR A 113 -3.52 -21.17 -21.28
N LEU A 114 -2.54 -20.35 -20.86
CA LEU A 114 -1.22 -20.31 -21.48
C LEU A 114 -0.46 -21.62 -21.24
N ARG A 115 -0.67 -22.31 -20.12
CA ARG A 115 -0.03 -23.60 -19.81
C ARG A 115 -0.72 -24.81 -20.44
N GLU A 116 -1.80 -24.63 -21.17
CA GLU A 116 -2.48 -25.71 -21.91
C GLU A 116 -1.69 -26.11 -23.16
N GLU A 117 -1.46 -27.41 -23.39
CA GLU A 117 -0.49 -27.90 -24.39
C GLU A 117 -0.87 -27.56 -25.84
N GLU A 118 -2.15 -27.32 -26.09
CA GLU A 118 -2.68 -26.98 -27.41
C GLU A 118 -2.23 -25.59 -27.90
N ASN A 119 -1.94 -24.66 -26.99
CA ASN A 119 -1.70 -23.24 -27.31
C ASN A 119 -0.21 -22.87 -27.41
N LYS A 120 0.63 -23.71 -28.04
CA LYS A 120 2.09 -23.49 -28.11
C LYS A 120 2.48 -22.14 -28.73
N GLU A 121 1.77 -21.70 -29.77
CA GLU A 121 2.03 -20.42 -30.43
C GLU A 121 1.82 -19.22 -29.50
N MET A 122 0.75 -19.24 -28.69
CA MET A 122 0.44 -18.17 -27.76
C MET A 122 1.43 -18.08 -26.60
N ARG A 123 2.03 -19.21 -26.18
CA ARG A 123 3.11 -19.20 -25.18
C ARG A 123 4.34 -18.45 -25.66
N TYR A 124 4.79 -18.73 -26.88
CA TYR A 124 5.93 -18.01 -27.47
C TYR A 124 5.61 -16.53 -27.68
N GLY A 125 4.38 -16.21 -28.08
CA GLY A 125 3.90 -14.83 -28.17
C GLY A 125 3.96 -14.10 -26.83
N ALA A 126 3.50 -14.74 -25.74
CA ALA A 126 3.58 -14.19 -24.39
C ALA A 126 5.03 -13.94 -23.96
N VAL A 127 5.93 -14.89 -24.19
CA VAL A 127 7.36 -14.73 -23.87
C VAL A 127 8.00 -13.59 -24.66
N ALA A 128 7.69 -13.46 -25.95
CA ALA A 128 8.15 -12.36 -26.78
C ALA A 128 7.63 -11.01 -26.24
N MET A 129 6.37 -10.93 -25.84
CA MET A 129 5.79 -9.74 -25.20
C MET A 129 6.46 -9.42 -23.86
N GLY A 130 6.82 -10.43 -23.07
CA GLY A 130 7.61 -10.26 -21.84
C GLY A 130 8.97 -9.62 -22.14
N GLY A 131 9.65 -10.09 -23.20
CA GLY A 131 10.91 -9.52 -23.67
C GLY A 131 10.79 -8.08 -24.16
N LEU A 132 9.77 -7.79 -24.97
CA LEU A 132 9.50 -6.44 -25.46
C LEU A 132 9.16 -5.49 -24.30
N THR A 133 8.37 -5.95 -23.34
CA THR A 133 8.04 -5.19 -22.13
C THR A 133 9.31 -4.88 -21.33
N GLY A 134 10.17 -5.87 -21.11
CA GLY A 134 11.47 -5.69 -20.50
C GLY A 134 12.36 -4.70 -21.28
N PHE A 135 12.39 -4.82 -22.61
CA PHE A 135 13.13 -3.90 -23.47
C PHE A 135 12.64 -2.45 -23.32
N ILE A 136 11.31 -2.23 -23.26
CA ILE A 136 10.70 -0.91 -23.05
C ILE A 136 11.14 -0.33 -21.70
N PHE A 137 11.12 -1.11 -20.62
CA PHE A 137 11.65 -0.67 -19.32
C PHE A 137 13.16 -0.36 -19.37
N GLY A 138 13.91 -1.03 -20.24
CA GLY A 138 15.34 -0.81 -20.47
C GLY A 138 15.68 0.39 -21.37
N LEU A 139 14.70 1.04 -22.04
CA LEU A 139 14.93 2.06 -23.07
C LEU A 139 15.75 3.26 -22.59
N ARG A 140 15.62 3.63 -21.30
CA ARG A 140 16.33 4.77 -20.72
C ARG A 140 17.82 4.51 -20.47
N GLY A 141 18.32 3.29 -20.71
CA GLY A 141 19.72 2.93 -20.58
C GLY A 141 20.48 2.77 -21.90
N GLY A 142 21.77 2.43 -21.78
CA GLY A 142 22.59 1.97 -22.91
C GLY A 142 22.19 0.58 -23.41
N LEU A 143 22.88 0.10 -24.44
CA LEU A 143 22.59 -1.18 -25.12
C LEU A 143 22.61 -2.39 -24.17
N ILE A 144 23.56 -2.43 -23.24
CA ILE A 144 23.68 -3.51 -22.23
C ILE A 144 22.44 -3.54 -21.32
N ARG A 145 21.95 -2.39 -20.87
CA ARG A 145 20.78 -2.30 -20.00
C ARG A 145 19.51 -2.75 -20.74
N LYS A 146 19.39 -2.43 -22.01
CA LYS A 146 18.27 -2.89 -22.85
C LYS A 146 18.26 -4.41 -22.97
N ILE A 147 19.40 -5.03 -23.27
CA ILE A 147 19.52 -6.50 -23.37
C ILE A 147 19.23 -7.16 -22.02
N PHE A 148 19.76 -6.60 -20.93
CA PHE A 148 19.56 -7.14 -19.59
C PHE A 148 18.08 -7.12 -19.18
N TYR A 149 17.40 -5.99 -19.33
CA TYR A 149 15.97 -5.90 -18.98
C TYR A 149 15.08 -6.70 -19.94
N ALA A 150 15.40 -6.75 -21.23
CA ALA A 150 14.71 -7.63 -22.17
C ALA A 150 14.88 -9.11 -21.77
N GLY A 151 16.10 -9.52 -21.42
CA GLY A 151 16.41 -10.86 -20.93
C GLY A 151 15.67 -11.21 -19.63
N LEU A 152 15.59 -10.27 -18.67
CA LEU A 152 14.78 -10.47 -17.46
C LEU A 152 13.29 -10.63 -17.79
N GLY A 153 12.76 -9.84 -18.73
CA GLY A 153 11.37 -9.92 -19.16
C GLY A 153 11.05 -11.22 -19.87
N THR A 154 11.89 -11.67 -20.81
CA THR A 154 11.73 -12.97 -21.47
C THR A 154 11.89 -14.11 -20.49
N MET A 155 12.87 -14.06 -19.60
CA MET A 155 13.12 -15.11 -18.61
C MET A 155 11.96 -15.23 -17.60
N GLY A 156 11.46 -14.10 -17.10
CA GLY A 156 10.33 -14.08 -16.17
C GLY A 156 9.05 -14.63 -16.80
N MET A 157 8.72 -14.20 -18.01
CA MET A 157 7.54 -14.71 -18.71
C MET A 157 7.73 -16.16 -19.19
N GLY A 158 8.95 -16.53 -19.60
CA GLY A 158 9.33 -17.90 -19.95
C GLY A 158 9.15 -18.87 -18.80
N TYR A 159 9.52 -18.47 -17.58
CA TYR A 159 9.30 -19.27 -16.38
C TYR A 159 7.80 -19.50 -16.08
N ILE A 160 6.97 -18.49 -16.32
CA ILE A 160 5.52 -18.59 -16.08
C ILE A 160 4.86 -19.51 -17.13
N CYS A 161 5.22 -19.36 -18.41
CA CYS A 161 4.65 -20.12 -19.53
C CYS A 161 5.21 -21.54 -19.70
N PHE A 162 6.49 -21.75 -19.37
CA PHE A 162 7.22 -23.02 -19.56
C PHE A 162 7.99 -23.44 -18.28
N PRO A 163 7.28 -23.74 -17.18
CA PRO A 163 7.95 -24.00 -15.90
C PRO A 163 8.83 -25.26 -15.92
N GLU A 164 8.41 -26.33 -16.60
CA GLU A 164 9.15 -27.59 -16.63
C GLU A 164 10.40 -27.50 -17.52
N GLU A 165 10.27 -26.91 -18.71
CA GLU A 165 11.41 -26.68 -19.61
C GLU A 165 12.43 -25.74 -18.96
N THR A 166 11.97 -24.68 -18.30
CA THR A 166 12.86 -23.72 -17.63
C THR A 166 13.59 -24.35 -16.44
N LYS A 167 12.95 -25.23 -15.67
CA LYS A 167 13.60 -25.96 -14.57
C LYS A 167 14.70 -26.89 -15.09
N GLN A 168 14.45 -27.63 -16.17
CA GLN A 168 15.44 -28.51 -16.79
C GLN A 168 16.61 -27.70 -17.35
N PHE A 169 16.31 -26.66 -18.13
CA PHE A 169 17.32 -25.76 -18.70
C PHE A 169 18.20 -25.12 -17.62
N THR A 170 17.62 -24.71 -16.49
CA THR A 170 18.38 -24.10 -15.39
C THR A 170 19.33 -25.11 -14.73
N LYS A 171 18.89 -26.35 -14.52
CA LYS A 171 19.71 -27.42 -13.94
C LYS A 171 20.88 -27.78 -14.85
N ASP A 172 20.59 -27.99 -16.13
CA ASP A 172 21.58 -28.45 -17.11
C ASP A 172 22.60 -27.36 -17.44
N ASN A 173 22.14 -26.09 -17.53
CA ASN A 173 23.00 -24.98 -17.92
C ASN A 173 23.61 -24.20 -16.75
N GLY A 174 23.22 -24.50 -15.51
CA GLY A 174 23.77 -23.84 -14.32
C GLY A 174 25.29 -24.02 -14.19
N ALA A 175 25.81 -25.22 -14.51
CA ALA A 175 27.25 -25.50 -14.46
C ALA A 175 28.03 -24.70 -15.54
N PHE A 176 27.51 -24.65 -16.76
CA PHE A 176 28.12 -23.88 -17.85
C PHE A 176 28.09 -22.38 -17.55
N MET A 177 26.99 -21.86 -17.01
CA MET A 177 26.87 -20.45 -16.66
C MET A 177 27.91 -20.03 -15.62
N LYS A 178 28.17 -20.86 -14.59
CA LYS A 178 29.24 -20.60 -13.62
C LYS A 178 30.62 -20.49 -14.29
N GLN A 179 30.92 -21.38 -15.25
CA GLN A 179 32.18 -21.35 -15.98
C GLN A 179 32.33 -20.07 -16.82
N TYR A 180 31.30 -19.69 -17.58
CA TYR A 180 31.33 -18.46 -18.38
C TYR A 180 31.49 -17.20 -17.51
N ILE A 181 30.84 -17.16 -16.35
CA ILE A 181 30.98 -16.03 -15.43
C ILE A 181 32.41 -15.96 -14.88
N ASN A 182 33.00 -17.09 -14.46
CA ASN A 182 34.41 -17.12 -14.03
C ASN A 182 35.38 -16.69 -15.14
N ILE A 183 35.16 -17.15 -16.37
CA ILE A 183 35.99 -16.74 -17.53
C ILE A 183 35.86 -15.24 -17.78
N ALA A 184 34.63 -14.72 -17.80
CA ALA A 184 34.38 -13.29 -18.00
C ALA A 184 34.97 -12.44 -16.87
N TYR A 185 34.89 -12.92 -15.63
CA TYR A 185 35.48 -12.27 -14.46
C TYR A 185 37.00 -12.21 -14.56
N ASN A 186 37.65 -13.34 -14.85
CA ASN A 186 39.10 -13.40 -15.06
C ASN A 186 39.56 -12.51 -16.23
N PHE A 187 38.76 -12.43 -17.30
CA PHE A 187 39.05 -11.54 -18.43
C PHE A 187 38.93 -10.05 -18.06
N PHE A 188 37.88 -9.67 -17.33
CA PHE A 188 37.67 -8.28 -16.90
C PHE A 188 38.77 -7.81 -15.94
N TYR A 189 39.29 -8.72 -15.11
CA TYR A 189 40.42 -8.45 -14.20
C TYR A 189 41.80 -8.50 -14.88
N GLY A 190 41.89 -8.95 -16.14
CA GLY A 190 43.15 -8.96 -16.90
C GLY A 190 44.17 -9.97 -16.40
N VAL A 191 43.71 -11.10 -15.86
CA VAL A 191 44.58 -12.17 -15.32
C VAL A 191 45.42 -12.78 -16.46
N LYS A 192 46.73 -12.84 -16.29
CA LYS A 192 47.65 -13.41 -17.28
C LYS A 192 47.70 -14.94 -17.14
N PRO A 193 47.98 -15.70 -18.21
CA PRO A 193 48.14 -17.15 -18.12
C PRO A 193 49.32 -17.49 -17.19
N GLY A 194 49.02 -17.87 -15.93
CA GLY A 194 50.01 -18.18 -14.89
C GLY A 194 49.63 -17.75 -13.47
N ASP A 195 48.70 -16.82 -13.31
CA ASP A 195 48.19 -16.38 -12.00
C ASP A 195 47.09 -17.33 -11.47
N PRO A 196 46.89 -17.44 -10.13
CA PRO A 196 45.86 -18.30 -9.56
C PRO A 196 44.48 -17.85 -10.05
N GLN A 197 43.70 -18.77 -10.63
CA GLN A 197 42.35 -18.48 -11.10
C GLN A 197 41.48 -18.03 -9.93
N LEU A 198 40.87 -16.85 -10.05
CA LEU A 198 39.93 -16.35 -9.05
C LEU A 198 38.62 -17.12 -9.22
N GLU A 199 38.46 -18.20 -8.46
CA GLU A 199 37.23 -18.98 -8.43
C GLU A 199 36.18 -18.24 -7.62
N VAL A 200 35.22 -17.62 -8.31
CA VAL A 200 34.05 -17.08 -7.63
C VAL A 200 33.15 -18.26 -7.28
N LYS A 201 33.08 -18.60 -5.98
CA LYS A 201 32.12 -19.58 -5.47
C LYS A 201 30.73 -18.96 -5.49
N PHE A 202 30.06 -19.03 -6.64
CA PHE A 202 28.65 -18.68 -6.71
C PHE A 202 27.84 -19.69 -5.87
N PRO A 203 26.98 -19.20 -4.95
CA PRO A 203 25.97 -20.06 -4.33
C PRO A 203 25.19 -20.79 -5.42
N GLU A 204 24.73 -22.01 -5.14
CA GLU A 204 23.89 -22.70 -6.09
C GLU A 204 22.68 -21.83 -6.42
N LEU A 205 22.42 -21.62 -7.71
CA LEU A 205 21.30 -20.84 -8.25
C LEU A 205 19.98 -21.58 -7.99
N SER A 206 19.64 -21.80 -6.73
CA SER A 206 18.25 -22.00 -6.34
C SER A 206 17.58 -20.64 -6.45
N PHE A 207 16.56 -20.53 -7.30
CA PHE A 207 15.71 -19.34 -7.33
C PHE A 207 15.23 -19.06 -5.90
N PRO A 208 15.52 -17.86 -5.34
CA PRO A 208 15.13 -17.53 -3.99
C PRO A 208 13.60 -17.59 -3.92
N LYS A 209 13.07 -18.30 -2.94
CA LYS A 209 11.63 -18.41 -2.77
C LYS A 209 11.07 -17.12 -2.19
N ASP A 210 11.90 -16.38 -1.45
CA ASP A 210 11.54 -15.15 -0.77
C ASP A 210 12.45 -13.96 -1.12
N PHE A 211 11.89 -12.75 -1.03
CA PHE A 211 12.64 -11.50 -1.22
C PHE A 211 13.75 -11.30 -0.18
N SER A 212 13.57 -11.82 1.04
CA SER A 212 14.61 -11.81 2.07
C SER A 212 15.82 -12.64 1.65
N GLU A 213 15.60 -13.84 1.11
CA GLU A 213 16.67 -14.68 0.56
C GLU A 213 17.38 -13.99 -0.62
N PHE A 214 16.63 -13.26 -1.45
CA PHE A 214 17.22 -12.46 -2.52
C PHE A 214 18.09 -11.32 -1.97
N LEU A 215 17.64 -10.62 -0.93
CA LEU A 215 18.43 -9.57 -0.28
C LEU A 215 19.67 -10.16 0.38
N ASP A 216 19.57 -11.27 1.09
CA ASP A 216 20.71 -11.94 1.71
C ASP A 216 21.70 -12.49 0.67
N MET A 217 21.21 -13.02 -0.45
CA MET A 217 22.05 -13.37 -1.60
C MET A 217 22.73 -12.13 -2.21
N THR A 218 22.03 -11.00 -2.32
CA THR A 218 22.60 -9.76 -2.83
C THR A 218 23.64 -9.19 -1.88
N VAL A 219 23.39 -9.25 -0.57
CA VAL A 219 24.32 -8.80 0.48
C VAL A 219 25.55 -9.70 0.53
N SER A 220 25.38 -11.02 0.40
CA SER A 220 26.52 -11.95 0.36
C SER A 220 27.33 -11.85 -0.93
N LEU A 221 26.69 -11.58 -2.07
CA LEU A 221 27.39 -11.22 -3.31
C LEU A 221 28.13 -9.88 -3.17
N ALA A 222 27.49 -8.87 -2.58
CA ALA A 222 28.14 -7.58 -2.35
C ALA A 222 29.33 -7.68 -1.39
N SER A 223 29.22 -8.50 -0.32
CA SER A 223 30.30 -8.70 0.64
C SER A 223 31.45 -9.51 0.05
N SER A 224 31.17 -10.57 -0.71
CA SER A 224 32.19 -11.34 -1.43
C SER A 224 32.89 -10.51 -2.51
N VAL A 225 32.16 -9.69 -3.26
CA VAL A 225 32.76 -8.72 -4.20
C VAL A 225 33.59 -7.68 -3.46
N LYS A 226 33.11 -7.14 -2.34
CA LYS A 226 33.88 -6.19 -1.52
C LYS A 226 35.17 -6.82 -0.98
N GLN A 227 35.11 -8.07 -0.56
CA GLN A 227 36.25 -8.83 -0.04
C GLN A 227 37.24 -9.23 -1.16
N ALA A 228 36.77 -9.39 -2.40
CA ALA A 228 37.63 -9.60 -3.57
C ALA A 228 38.25 -8.30 -4.11
N VAL A 229 37.54 -7.17 -3.99
CA VAL A 229 38.00 -5.83 -4.48
C VAL A 229 38.96 -5.16 -3.49
N MET A 230 38.83 -5.41 -2.19
CA MET A 230 39.77 -4.91 -1.20
C MET A 230 40.82 -6.00 -0.92
N PRO A 231 42.12 -5.78 -1.20
CA PRO A 231 43.13 -6.70 -0.69
C PRO A 231 43.01 -6.74 0.84
N PRO A 232 43.25 -7.89 1.50
CA PRO A 232 43.36 -7.90 2.95
C PRO A 232 44.39 -6.85 3.36
N PRO A 233 44.17 -6.10 4.46
CA PRO A 233 45.19 -5.19 4.95
C PRO A 233 46.47 -6.00 5.08
N SER A 234 47.52 -5.57 4.37
CA SER A 234 48.86 -6.09 4.52
C SER A 234 49.15 -6.07 6.00
N LYS A 235 49.30 -7.25 6.61
CA LYS A 235 50.02 -7.34 7.87
C LYS A 235 51.42 -6.87 7.55
N GLU A 236 51.67 -5.59 7.79
CA GLU A 236 53.00 -5.04 7.81
C GLU A 236 53.81 -5.91 8.77
N GLU A 237 54.93 -6.39 8.26
CA GLU A 237 55.94 -7.10 9.02
C GLU A 237 56.44 -6.15 10.12
N ASP A 238 56.04 -6.40 11.37
CA ASP A 238 56.67 -5.79 12.54
C ASP A 238 58.11 -6.34 12.67
N THR A 239 59.01 -5.77 11.88
CA THR A 239 60.44 -5.86 12.10
C THR A 239 60.79 -5.01 13.33
N LYS A 240 60.81 -5.62 14.52
CA LYS A 240 61.56 -5.08 15.66
C LYS A 240 62.88 -5.83 15.82
N LEU A 241 63.91 -5.22 15.24
CA LEU A 241 65.32 -5.56 15.43
C LEU A 241 65.83 -5.01 16.78
N THR A 242 66.80 -5.74 17.35
CA THR A 242 67.70 -5.46 18.49
C THR A 242 67.19 -5.92 19.87
N LYS A 243 67.91 -6.74 20.66
CA LYS A 243 69.36 -6.87 20.84
C LYS A 243 69.79 -8.31 21.19
N GLN A 244 70.85 -8.80 20.55
CA GLN A 244 71.82 -9.71 21.17
C GLN A 244 72.69 -8.90 22.14
N LYS A 245 72.78 -9.35 23.39
CA LYS A 245 73.95 -9.20 24.27
C LYS A 245 73.80 -10.19 25.43
N ASP A 246 74.38 -11.36 25.25
CA ASP A 246 75.40 -11.99 26.10
C ASP A 246 75.56 -13.47 25.72
#